data_AF-Q6LHV7-F1
#
_entry.id   AF-Q6LHV7-F1
#
_cell.length_a   1.000
_cell.length_b   1.000
_cell.length_c   1.000
_cell.angle_alpha   90.00
_cell.angle_beta   90.00
_cell.angle_gamma   90.00
#
_symmetry.space_group_name_H-M   'P 1'
#
loop_
_entity.id
_entity.type
_entity.pdbx_description
1 polymer ?
#
loop_
_entity_poly.entity_id
_entity_poly.type
_entity_poly.pdbx_seq_one_letter_code
_entity_poly.pdbx_strand_id
1 'polypeptide(L)'
;MTKKEMEQKVTTWSDNIEKQAYNELSKVFVDAILKNHEANDKLSTWVIGGSAAISGLLIANIDKITKSFSIFDVRLMLTFVCCSMICGFTQKYISMLISFDSLSSEFSIEKSKPIRESFSEKSSIINTFSTEHKLSVNSEMNRERFISHLGKLFPFPVSVWFKRKVASQSESLEDRLKSRLHAYLRQLFWLVLQMVFMLVFVLYSLLSI
;
A
#
# COMPACT_ATOMS: atom_id res chain seq x y z
N MET A 1 -31.73 15.17 38.38
CA MET A 1 -30.75 15.45 37.31
C MET A 1 -31.37 16.47 36.38
N THR A 2 -30.72 17.62 36.16
CA THR A 2 -31.25 18.65 35.26
C THR A 2 -31.11 18.20 33.80
N LYS A 3 -31.94 18.72 32.89
CA LYS A 3 -31.86 18.39 31.45
C LYS A 3 -30.45 18.65 30.90
N LYS A 4 -29.80 19.74 31.32
CA LYS A 4 -28.42 20.08 30.94
C LYS A 4 -27.39 19.05 31.43
N GLU A 5 -27.51 18.56 32.66
CA GLU A 5 -26.64 17.49 33.18
C GLU A 5 -26.81 16.19 32.39
N MET A 6 -28.04 15.90 31.93
CA MET A 6 -28.33 14.74 31.09
C MET A 6 -27.69 14.87 29.71
N GLU A 7 -27.88 16.02 29.04
CA GLU A 7 -27.28 16.31 27.73
C GLU A 7 -25.75 16.22 27.79
N GLN A 8 -25.13 16.75 28.84
CA GLN A 8 -23.67 16.71 29.01
C GLN A 8 -23.15 15.27 29.20
N LYS A 9 -23.84 14.45 29.99
CA LYS A 9 -23.48 13.04 30.18
C LYS A 9 -23.63 12.22 28.89
N VAL A 10 -24.71 12.43 28.15
CA VAL A 10 -24.95 11.73 26.87
C VAL A 10 -23.94 12.17 25.79
N THR A 11 -23.58 13.46 25.76
CA THR A 11 -22.53 13.96 24.87
C THR A 11 -21.17 13.33 25.20
N THR A 12 -20.80 13.30 26.48
CA THR A 12 -19.55 12.66 26.93
C THR A 12 -19.53 11.17 26.62
N TRP A 13 -20.67 10.49 26.74
CA TRP A 13 -20.81 9.09 26.39
C TRP A 13 -20.62 8.85 24.90
N SER A 14 -21.23 9.68 24.04
CA SER A 14 -21.04 9.64 22.59
C SER A 14 -19.59 9.88 22.19
N ASP A 15 -18.95 10.92 22.73
CA ASP A 15 -17.53 11.24 22.46
C ASP A 15 -16.59 10.09 22.87
N ASN A 16 -16.89 9.40 23.98
CA ASN A 16 -16.09 8.26 24.44
C ASN A 16 -16.20 7.05 23.49
N ILE A 17 -17.41 6.75 23.00
CA ILE A 17 -17.62 5.67 22.03
C ILE A 17 -16.95 6.01 20.70
N GLU A 18 -17.06 7.26 20.24
CA GLU A 18 -16.39 7.75 19.04
C GLU A 18 -14.87 7.61 19.17
N LYS A 19 -14.28 8.04 20.29
CA LYS A 19 -12.85 7.92 20.55
C LYS A 19 -12.38 6.47 20.64
N GLN A 20 -13.18 5.58 21.22
CA GLN A 20 -12.88 4.15 21.25
C GLN A 20 -12.82 3.58 19.81
N ALA A 21 -13.85 3.87 19.00
CA ALA A 21 -13.88 3.45 17.61
C ALA A 21 -12.69 3.99 16.82
N TYR A 22 -12.29 5.25 17.04
CA TYR A 22 -11.10 5.83 16.40
C TYR A 22 -9.81 5.11 16.76
N ASN A 23 -9.61 4.77 18.02
CA ASN A 23 -8.42 4.04 18.46
C ASN A 23 -8.38 2.64 17.83
N GLU A 24 -9.51 1.93 17.80
CA GLU A 24 -9.58 0.59 17.22
C GLU A 24 -9.40 0.60 15.69
N LEU A 25 -10.05 1.53 14.99
CA LEU A 25 -9.85 1.72 13.54
C LEU A 25 -8.43 2.14 13.20
N SER A 26 -7.80 2.95 14.04
CA SER A 26 -6.40 3.33 13.88
C SER A 26 -5.45 2.16 14.05
N LYS A 27 -5.71 1.26 15.01
CA LYS A 27 -4.96 -0.01 15.16
C LYS A 27 -5.10 -0.87 13.91
N VAL A 28 -6.32 -1.06 13.42
CA VAL A 28 -6.57 -1.81 12.17
C VAL A 28 -5.79 -1.22 11.01
N PHE A 29 -5.77 0.12 10.87
CA PHE A 29 -5.01 0.80 9.83
C PHE A 29 -3.49 0.55 9.94
N VAL A 30 -2.94 0.67 11.15
CA VAL A 30 -1.51 0.41 11.39
C VAL A 30 -1.16 -1.06 11.10
N ASP A 31 -1.97 -2.00 11.60
CA ASP A 31 -1.78 -3.43 11.36
C ASP A 31 -1.88 -3.77 9.86
N ALA A 32 -2.78 -3.12 9.14
CA ALA A 32 -2.90 -3.27 7.69
C ALA A 32 -1.64 -2.81 6.94
N ILE A 33 -0.99 -1.74 7.41
CA ILE A 33 0.29 -1.29 6.86
C ILE A 33 1.42 -2.27 7.22
N LEU A 34 1.48 -2.72 8.47
CA LEU A 34 2.51 -3.62 8.96
C LEU A 34 2.46 -5.00 8.29
N LYS A 35 1.27 -5.49 7.93
CA LYS A 35 1.11 -6.73 7.16
C LYS A 35 1.85 -6.71 5.82
N ASN A 36 2.11 -5.53 5.26
CA ASN A 36 2.84 -5.40 4.00
C ASN A 36 4.36 -5.56 4.15
N HIS A 37 4.88 -5.75 5.38
CA HIS A 37 6.30 -6.04 5.61
C HIS A 37 6.79 -7.25 4.81
N GLU A 38 5.98 -8.32 4.70
CA GLU A 38 6.36 -9.54 3.97
C GLU A 38 6.61 -9.27 2.47
N ALA A 39 5.82 -8.39 1.85
CA ALA A 39 6.01 -8.02 0.46
C ALA A 39 7.33 -7.25 0.26
N ASN A 40 7.67 -6.39 1.21
CA ASN A 40 8.91 -5.62 1.20
C ASN A 40 10.15 -6.50 1.42
N ASP A 41 10.05 -7.45 2.35
CA ASP A 41 11.11 -8.42 2.63
C ASP A 41 11.41 -9.31 1.42
N LYS A 42 10.36 -9.80 0.74
CA LYS A 42 10.49 -10.53 -0.52
C LYS A 42 11.19 -9.68 -1.59
N LEU A 43 10.82 -8.41 -1.75
CA LEU A 43 11.47 -7.52 -2.72
C LEU A 43 12.96 -7.33 -2.39
N SER A 44 13.28 -7.03 -1.14
CA SER A 44 14.66 -6.85 -0.67
C SER A 44 15.51 -8.10 -0.94
N THR A 45 14.99 -9.27 -0.59
CA THR A 45 15.64 -10.56 -0.84
C THR A 45 15.90 -10.81 -2.32
N TRP A 46 14.92 -10.50 -3.19
CA TRP A 46 15.08 -10.62 -4.64
C TRP A 46 16.17 -9.69 -5.20
N VAL A 47 16.23 -8.44 -4.72
CA VAL A 47 17.25 -7.47 -5.13
C VAL A 47 18.65 -7.94 -4.72
N ILE A 48 18.82 -8.36 -3.47
CA ILE A 48 20.11 -8.83 -2.93
C ILE A 48 20.53 -10.13 -3.61
N GLY A 49 19.64 -11.12 -3.69
CA GLY A 49 19.92 -12.42 -4.31
C GLY A 49 20.23 -12.29 -5.80
N GLY A 50 19.46 -11.48 -6.53
CA GLY A 50 19.68 -11.24 -7.96
C GLY A 50 21.00 -10.52 -8.23
N SER A 51 21.30 -9.45 -7.48
CA SER A 51 22.56 -8.71 -7.64
C SER A 51 23.79 -9.53 -7.26
N ALA A 52 23.72 -10.33 -6.18
CA ALA A 52 24.79 -11.23 -5.77
C ALA A 52 25.04 -12.35 -6.79
N ALA A 53 23.99 -12.98 -7.31
CA ALA A 53 24.11 -14.05 -8.31
C ALA A 53 24.76 -13.54 -9.61
N ILE A 54 24.33 -12.38 -10.10
CA ILE A 54 24.89 -11.79 -11.33
C ILE A 54 26.35 -11.39 -11.12
N SER A 55 26.66 -10.73 -10.01
CA SER A 55 28.03 -10.35 -9.67
C SER A 55 28.94 -11.58 -9.55
N GLY A 56 28.46 -12.63 -8.87
CA GLY A 56 29.19 -13.88 -8.70
C GLY A 56 29.47 -14.59 -10.03
N LEU A 57 28.46 -14.67 -10.91
CA LEU A 57 28.61 -15.29 -12.24
C LEU A 57 29.59 -14.52 -13.14
N LEU A 58 29.55 -13.18 -13.11
CA LEU A 58 30.46 -12.33 -13.88
C LEU A 58 31.90 -12.48 -13.38
N ILE A 59 32.11 -12.40 -12.07
CA ILE A 59 33.46 -12.53 -11.46
C ILE A 59 34.03 -13.92 -11.75
N ALA A 60 33.24 -14.98 -11.57
CA ALA A 60 33.70 -16.35 -11.75
C ALA A 60 34.08 -16.71 -13.20
N ASN A 61 33.57 -15.96 -14.19
CA ASN A 61 33.76 -16.27 -15.61
C ASN A 61 34.44 -15.15 -16.42
N ILE A 62 34.98 -14.12 -15.76
CA ILE A 62 35.57 -12.95 -16.44
C ILE A 62 36.67 -13.34 -17.44
N ASP A 63 37.50 -14.32 -17.10
CA ASP A 63 38.59 -14.81 -17.96
C ASP A 63 38.09 -15.55 -19.20
N LYS A 64 36.94 -16.22 -19.11
CA LYS A 64 36.32 -16.92 -20.26
C LYS A 64 35.63 -15.91 -21.17
N ILE A 65 34.90 -14.98 -20.57
CA ILE A 65 34.16 -13.93 -21.29
C ILE A 65 35.14 -13.07 -22.11
N THR A 66 36.27 -12.67 -21.53
CA THR A 66 37.27 -11.82 -22.21
C THR A 66 38.07 -12.56 -23.31
N LYS A 67 38.08 -13.90 -23.31
CA LYS A 67 38.73 -14.71 -24.36
C LYS A 67 37.82 -14.99 -25.55
N SER A 68 36.51 -15.14 -25.32
CA SER A 68 35.55 -15.51 -26.37
C SER A 68 34.90 -14.31 -27.05
N PHE A 69 34.83 -13.16 -26.38
CA PHE A 69 34.12 -11.99 -26.88
C PHE A 69 35.00 -10.76 -26.94
N SER A 70 34.73 -9.88 -27.91
CA SER A 70 35.33 -8.55 -27.90
C SER A 70 34.80 -7.74 -26.70
N ILE A 71 35.59 -6.77 -26.22
CA ILE A 71 35.18 -5.86 -25.13
C ILE A 71 33.88 -5.13 -25.49
N PHE A 72 33.67 -4.84 -26.78
CA PHE A 72 32.46 -4.19 -27.26
C PHE A 72 31.23 -5.09 -27.07
N ASP A 73 31.31 -6.36 -27.46
CA ASP A 73 30.22 -7.33 -27.32
C ASP A 73 29.83 -7.54 -25.87
N VAL A 74 30.83 -7.65 -24.98
CA VAL A 74 30.61 -7.78 -23.54
C VAL A 74 29.86 -6.58 -22.99
N ARG A 75 30.23 -5.35 -23.37
CA ARG A 75 29.53 -4.12 -22.94
C ARG A 75 28.08 -4.10 -23.41
N LEU A 76 27.84 -4.51 -24.66
CA LEU A 76 26.51 -4.51 -25.24
C LEU A 76 25.61 -5.57 -24.60
N MET A 77 26.13 -6.77 -24.37
CA MET A 77 25.45 -7.83 -23.62
C MET A 77 25.09 -7.41 -22.20
N LEU A 78 26.05 -6.84 -21.46
CA LEU A 78 25.81 -6.32 -20.12
C LEU A 78 24.74 -5.22 -20.12
N THR A 79 24.72 -4.37 -21.14
CA THR A 79 23.70 -3.32 -21.28
C THR A 79 22.29 -3.92 -21.40
N PHE A 80 22.10 -4.94 -22.24
CA PHE A 80 20.81 -5.61 -22.36
C PHE A 80 20.37 -6.31 -21.07
N VAL A 81 21.30 -6.95 -20.36
CA VAL A 81 21.03 -7.56 -19.06
C VAL A 81 20.62 -6.50 -18.05
N CYS A 82 21.32 -5.37 -17.97
CA CYS A 82 20.96 -4.25 -17.10
C CYS A 82 19.57 -3.69 -17.43
N CYS A 83 19.25 -3.48 -18.71
CA CYS A 83 17.92 -3.04 -19.14
C CYS A 83 16.83 -4.03 -18.74
N SER A 84 17.07 -5.33 -18.93
CA SER A 84 16.17 -6.40 -18.48
C SER A 84 15.94 -6.36 -16.97
N MET A 85 17.01 -6.22 -16.18
CA MET A 85 16.91 -6.11 -14.73
C MET A 85 16.09 -4.89 -14.28
N ILE A 86 16.31 -3.71 -14.88
CA ILE A 86 15.53 -2.51 -14.57
C ILE A 86 14.04 -2.73 -14.86
N CYS A 87 13.72 -3.39 -15.97
CA CYS A 87 12.35 -3.76 -16.30
C CYS A 87 11.75 -4.70 -15.26
N GLY A 88 12.49 -5.75 -14.87
CA GLY A 88 12.08 -6.70 -13.83
C GLY A 88 11.88 -6.05 -12.46
N PHE A 89 12.77 -5.12 -12.07
CA PHE A 89 12.60 -4.35 -10.83
C PHE A 89 11.35 -3.46 -10.89
N THR A 90 11.11 -2.78 -12.01
CA THR A 90 9.93 -1.94 -12.18
C THR A 90 8.64 -2.77 -12.14
N GLN A 91 8.64 -3.94 -12.81
CA GLN A 91 7.57 -4.91 -12.78
C GLN A 91 7.28 -5.41 -11.36
N LYS A 92 8.31 -5.77 -10.61
CA LYS A 92 8.20 -6.22 -9.22
C LYS A 92 7.71 -5.11 -8.29
N TYR A 93 8.19 -3.88 -8.47
CA TYR A 93 7.76 -2.71 -7.72
C TYR A 93 6.25 -2.44 -7.91
N ILE A 94 5.77 -2.47 -9.15
CA ILE A 94 4.34 -2.31 -9.44
C ILE A 94 3.53 -3.45 -8.83
N SER A 95 4.00 -4.70 -8.95
CA SER A 95 3.36 -5.86 -8.31
C SER A 95 3.21 -5.66 -6.80
N MET A 96 4.23 -5.11 -6.14
CA MET A 96 4.21 -4.83 -4.72
C MET A 96 3.18 -3.76 -4.36
N LEU A 97 3.07 -2.69 -5.16
CA LEU A 97 2.04 -1.66 -4.94
C LEU A 97 0.62 -2.23 -5.04
N ILE A 98 0.37 -3.11 -6.02
CA ILE A 98 -0.93 -3.77 -6.19
C ILE A 98 -1.21 -4.70 -4.99
N SER A 99 -0.25 -5.53 -4.59
CA SER A 99 -0.38 -6.40 -3.41
C SER A 99 -0.60 -5.61 -2.13
N PHE A 100 0.08 -4.47 -1.96
CA PHE A 100 -0.08 -3.60 -0.80
C PHE A 100 -1.52 -3.11 -0.69
N ASP A 101 -2.07 -2.61 -1.81
CA ASP A 101 -3.42 -2.07 -1.84
C ASP A 101 -4.48 -3.17 -1.63
N SER A 102 -4.30 -4.35 -2.23
CA SER A 102 -5.27 -5.45 -2.07
C SER A 102 -5.27 -6.01 -0.64
N LEU A 103 -4.10 -6.36 -0.10
CA LEU A 103 -3.97 -6.96 1.23
C LEU A 103 -4.38 -5.98 2.33
N SER A 104 -3.96 -4.72 2.23
CA SER A 104 -4.32 -3.69 3.21
C SER A 104 -5.82 -3.40 3.18
N SER A 105 -6.42 -3.33 1.99
CA SER A 105 -7.87 -3.10 1.83
C SER A 105 -8.69 -4.26 2.37
N GLU A 106 -8.36 -5.51 2.02
CA GLU A 106 -9.09 -6.69 2.46
C GLU A 106 -9.05 -6.82 3.98
N PHE A 107 -7.86 -6.71 4.57
CA PHE A 107 -7.69 -6.76 6.01
C PHE A 107 -8.41 -5.62 6.73
N SER A 108 -8.35 -4.40 6.19
CA SER A 108 -9.05 -3.25 6.77
C SER A 108 -10.56 -3.43 6.73
N ILE A 109 -11.13 -3.97 5.65
CA ILE A 109 -12.57 -4.24 5.54
C ILE A 109 -12.98 -5.31 6.55
N GLU A 110 -12.26 -6.43 6.60
CA GLU A 110 -12.57 -7.55 7.49
C GLU A 110 -12.53 -7.12 8.97
N LYS A 111 -11.48 -6.42 9.40
CA LYS A 111 -11.30 -6.03 10.80
C LYS A 111 -12.09 -4.78 11.20
N SER A 112 -12.43 -3.89 10.26
CA SER A 112 -13.27 -2.73 10.58
C SER A 112 -14.76 -3.04 10.67
N LYS A 113 -15.23 -4.13 10.06
CA LYS A 113 -16.64 -4.54 10.10
C LYS A 113 -17.21 -4.68 11.52
N PRO A 114 -16.63 -5.49 12.44
CA PRO A 114 -17.15 -5.63 13.79
C PRO A 114 -17.07 -4.32 14.60
N ILE A 115 -16.08 -3.48 14.33
CA ILE A 115 -15.93 -2.16 14.98
C ILE A 115 -17.08 -1.23 14.54
N ARG A 116 -17.41 -1.23 13.24
CA ARG A 116 -18.53 -0.45 12.69
C ARG A 116 -19.87 -0.93 13.21
N GLU A 117 -20.06 -2.25 13.31
CA GLU A 117 -21.29 -2.85 13.87
C GLU A 117 -21.44 -2.48 15.35
N SER A 118 -20.39 -2.63 16.16
CA SER A 118 -20.40 -2.24 17.57
C SER A 118 -20.63 -0.74 17.77
N PHE A 119 -20.03 0.11 16.93
CA PHE A 119 -20.27 1.55 16.97
C PHE A 119 -21.72 1.87 16.59
N SER A 120 -22.26 1.26 15.53
CA SER A 120 -23.63 1.47 15.07
C SER A 120 -24.66 1.07 16.13
N GLU A 121 -24.45 -0.05 16.82
CA GLU A 121 -25.30 -0.51 17.92
C GLU A 121 -25.27 0.48 19.09
N LYS A 122 -24.08 0.92 19.51
CA LYS A 122 -23.96 1.88 20.60
C LYS A 122 -24.53 3.25 20.23
N SER A 123 -24.35 3.68 18.98
CA SER A 123 -24.96 4.92 18.44
C SER A 123 -26.48 4.86 18.42
N SER A 124 -27.08 3.73 18.03
CA SER A 124 -28.53 3.60 17.98
C SER A 124 -29.15 3.67 19.38
N ILE A 125 -28.48 3.11 20.40
CA ILE A 125 -28.91 3.23 21.81
C ILE A 125 -28.85 4.70 22.25
N ILE A 126 -27.75 5.41 21.95
CA ILE A 126 -27.62 6.85 22.27
C ILE A 126 -28.70 7.68 21.58
N ASN A 127 -28.95 7.42 20.29
CA ASN A 127 -29.93 8.16 19.51
C ASN A 127 -31.36 7.89 19.97
N THR A 128 -31.67 6.65 20.35
CA THR A 128 -32.97 6.27 20.93
C THR A 128 -33.18 6.97 22.26
N PHE A 129 -32.19 6.91 23.16
CA PHE A 129 -32.22 7.59 24.46
C PHE A 129 -32.35 9.12 24.30
N SER A 130 -31.65 9.70 23.33
CA SER A 130 -31.71 11.13 23.04
C SER A 130 -33.06 11.55 22.49
N THR A 131 -33.69 10.71 21.66
CA THR A 131 -35.04 10.96 21.12
C THR A 131 -36.10 10.86 22.22
N GLU A 132 -36.03 9.84 23.07
CA GLU A 132 -36.95 9.62 24.20
C GLU A 132 -36.90 10.80 25.20
N HIS A 133 -35.69 11.31 25.48
CA HIS A 133 -35.48 12.42 26.41
C HIS A 133 -35.44 13.81 25.75
N LYS A 134 -35.75 13.93 24.45
CA LYS A 134 -35.74 15.19 23.67
C LYS A 134 -34.43 15.98 23.83
N LEU A 135 -33.31 15.28 23.74
CA LEU A 135 -31.95 15.80 23.78
C LEU A 135 -31.45 16.08 22.35
N SER A 136 -30.64 17.11 22.15
CA SER A 136 -30.11 17.48 20.82
C SER A 136 -28.84 16.72 20.42
N VAL A 137 -28.58 15.55 21.03
CA VAL A 137 -27.36 14.77 20.79
C VAL A 137 -27.62 13.75 19.68
N ASN A 138 -26.79 13.79 18.64
CA ASN A 138 -26.75 12.77 17.60
C ASN A 138 -25.36 12.13 17.57
N SER A 139 -25.32 10.81 17.74
CA SER A 139 -24.09 10.04 17.71
C SER A 139 -23.83 9.60 16.26
N GLU A 140 -23.03 10.37 15.54
CA GLU A 140 -22.53 10.03 14.21
C GLU A 140 -21.00 10.11 14.18
N MET A 141 -20.38 9.23 13.41
CA MET A 141 -18.92 9.18 13.31
C MET A 141 -18.41 10.32 12.43
N ASN A 142 -17.63 11.24 13.01
CA ASN A 142 -17.11 12.38 12.28
C ASN A 142 -15.83 12.04 11.48
N ARG A 143 -15.97 11.89 10.17
CA ARG A 143 -14.84 11.55 9.28
C ARG A 143 -13.65 12.50 9.40
N GLU A 144 -13.86 13.81 9.56
CA GLU A 144 -12.78 14.79 9.66
C GLU A 144 -12.00 14.64 10.97
N ARG A 145 -12.71 14.43 12.09
CA ARG A 145 -12.10 14.15 13.39
C ARG A 145 -11.28 12.86 13.33
N PHE A 146 -11.79 11.82 12.67
CA PHE A 146 -11.05 10.58 12.45
C PHE A 146 -9.76 10.81 11.62
N ILE A 147 -9.84 11.52 10.49
CA ILE A 147 -8.66 11.84 9.66
C ILE A 147 -7.62 12.64 10.45
N SER A 148 -8.07 13.59 11.26
CA SER A 148 -7.19 14.36 12.14
C SER A 148 -6.55 13.49 13.21
N HIS A 149 -7.31 12.55 13.81
CA HIS A 149 -6.80 11.58 14.78
C HIS A 149 -5.75 10.67 14.15
N LEU A 150 -6.05 10.07 13.00
CA LEU A 150 -5.14 9.20 12.27
C LEU A 150 -3.88 9.95 11.81
N GLY A 151 -4.03 11.21 11.39
CA GLY A 151 -2.93 12.08 10.99
C GLY A 151 -1.89 12.31 12.09
N LYS A 152 -2.27 12.21 13.38
CA LYS A 152 -1.35 12.34 14.52
C LYS A 152 -0.40 11.15 14.67
N LEU A 153 -0.69 10.02 14.03
CA LEU A 153 0.18 8.84 14.05
C LEU A 153 1.41 9.00 13.17
N PHE A 154 1.40 9.99 12.27
CA PHE A 154 2.48 10.23 11.32
C PHE A 154 3.40 11.36 11.79
N PRO A 155 4.70 11.33 11.44
CA PRO A 155 5.58 12.47 11.64
C PRO A 155 5.08 13.68 10.83
N PHE A 156 5.39 14.90 11.30
CA PHE A 156 4.85 16.17 10.79
C PHE A 156 4.78 16.26 9.25
N PRO A 157 5.85 16.04 8.46
CA PRO A 157 5.78 16.19 7.01
C PRO A 157 4.82 15.18 6.35
N VAL A 158 4.78 13.95 6.85
CA VAL A 158 3.89 12.89 6.33
C VAL A 158 2.44 13.17 6.71
N SER A 159 2.19 13.70 7.91
CA SER A 159 0.84 14.06 8.34
C SER A 159 0.20 15.15 7.47
N VAL A 160 0.98 16.13 7.01
CA VAL A 160 0.51 17.21 6.12
C VAL A 160 0.19 16.64 4.74
N TRP A 161 1.07 15.79 4.20
CA TRP A 161 0.86 15.12 2.93
C TRP A 161 -0.38 14.21 2.96
N PHE A 162 -0.53 13.42 4.03
CA PHE A 162 -1.67 12.53 4.24
C PHE A 162 -2.99 13.29 4.23
N LYS A 163 -3.09 14.36 5.04
CA LYS A 163 -4.31 15.19 5.11
C LYS A 163 -4.68 15.79 3.76
N ARG A 164 -3.71 16.32 3.01
CA ARG A 164 -3.92 16.85 1.66
C ARG A 164 -4.44 15.76 0.71
N LYS A 165 -3.82 14.58 0.75
CA LYS A 165 -4.16 13.47 -0.15
C LYS A 165 -5.54 12.90 0.13
N VAL A 166 -5.92 12.76 1.40
CA VAL A 166 -7.27 12.32 1.79
C VAL A 166 -8.32 13.36 1.43
N ALA A 167 -8.03 14.66 1.62
CA ALA A 167 -8.94 15.74 1.23
C ALA A 167 -9.17 15.80 -0.29
N SER A 168 -8.16 15.46 -1.09
CA SER A 168 -8.28 15.35 -2.55
C SER A 168 -8.96 14.06 -3.04
N GLN A 169 -9.18 13.09 -2.16
CA GLN A 169 -9.68 11.76 -2.55
C GLN A 169 -11.22 11.73 -2.56
N SER A 170 -11.81 12.20 -3.66
CA SER A 170 -13.20 11.96 -4.03
C SER A 170 -13.34 10.89 -5.13
N GLU A 171 -12.33 10.03 -5.30
CA GLU A 171 -12.31 9.03 -6.38
C GLU A 171 -13.52 8.11 -6.30
N SER A 172 -14.24 8.02 -7.42
CA SER A 172 -15.33 7.06 -7.58
C SER A 172 -14.79 5.62 -7.50
N LEU A 173 -15.67 4.66 -7.19
CA LEU A 173 -15.31 3.24 -7.24
C LEU A 173 -14.73 2.86 -8.61
N GLU A 174 -15.29 3.43 -9.67
CA GLU A 174 -14.87 3.19 -11.06
C GLU A 174 -13.42 3.65 -11.29
N ASP A 175 -13.04 4.82 -10.80
CA ASP A 175 -11.68 5.36 -10.93
C ASP A 175 -10.66 4.47 -10.21
N ARG A 176 -11.01 3.96 -9.03
CA ARG A 176 -10.15 3.03 -8.28
C ARG A 176 -9.94 1.72 -9.02
N LEU A 177 -11.01 1.16 -9.59
CA LEU A 177 -10.93 -0.08 -10.38
C LEU A 177 -10.10 0.12 -11.64
N LYS A 178 -10.31 1.23 -12.36
CA LYS A 178 -9.49 1.61 -13.53
C LYS A 178 -8.02 1.74 -13.16
N SER A 179 -7.69 2.42 -12.06
CA SER A 179 -6.31 2.59 -11.61
C SER A 179 -5.62 1.26 -11.33
N ARG A 180 -6.30 0.33 -10.62
CA ARG A 180 -5.79 -1.02 -10.36
C ARG A 180 -5.54 -1.81 -11.64
N LEU A 181 -6.48 -1.77 -12.59
CA LEU A 181 -6.33 -2.44 -13.88
C LEU A 181 -5.16 -1.87 -14.69
N HIS A 182 -5.02 -0.54 -14.75
CA HIS A 182 -3.91 0.11 -15.43
C HIS A 182 -2.56 -0.25 -14.79
N ALA A 183 -2.49 -0.33 -13.46
CA ALA A 183 -1.28 -0.77 -12.77
C ALA A 183 -0.91 -2.21 -13.18
N TYR A 184 -1.89 -3.12 -13.24
CA TYR A 184 -1.67 -4.50 -13.67
C TYR A 184 -1.24 -4.60 -15.14
N LEU A 185 -1.89 -3.86 -16.05
CA LEU A 185 -1.49 -3.81 -17.45
C LEU A 185 -0.07 -3.24 -17.62
N ARG A 186 0.28 -2.21 -16.84
CA ARG A 186 1.64 -1.67 -16.81
C ARG A 186 2.64 -2.69 -16.28
N GLN A 187 2.29 -3.48 -15.27
CA GLN A 187 3.13 -4.59 -14.78
C GLN A 187 3.41 -5.61 -15.90
N LEU A 188 2.37 -6.00 -16.64
CA LEU A 188 2.52 -6.92 -17.79
C LEU A 188 3.39 -6.32 -18.90
N PHE A 189 3.23 -5.04 -19.20
CA PHE A 189 4.06 -4.34 -20.17
C PHE A 189 5.55 -4.42 -19.82
N TRP A 190 5.92 -4.15 -18.56
CA TRP A 190 7.31 -4.27 -18.10
C TRP A 190 7.84 -5.71 -18.13
N LEU A 191 6.98 -6.70 -17.88
CA LEU A 191 7.34 -8.11 -18.01
C LEU A 191 7.66 -8.47 -19.47
N VAL A 192 6.83 -8.04 -20.42
CA VAL A 192 7.08 -8.25 -21.85
C VAL A 192 8.38 -7.59 -22.27
N LEU A 193 8.63 -6.36 -21.81
CA LEU A 193 9.86 -5.63 -22.13
C LEU A 193 11.11 -6.32 -21.56
N GLN A 194 11.03 -6.83 -20.32
CA GLN A 194 12.08 -7.65 -19.72
C GLN A 194 12.38 -8.90 -20.58
N MET A 195 11.33 -9.62 -21.00
CA MET A 195 11.48 -10.81 -21.85
C MET A 195 12.13 -10.48 -23.19
N VAL A 196 11.75 -9.36 -23.81
CA VAL A 196 12.36 -8.90 -25.08
C VAL A 196 13.85 -8.62 -24.89
N PHE A 197 14.26 -7.88 -23.85
CA PHE A 197 15.68 -7.61 -23.59
C PHE A 197 16.49 -8.89 -23.31
N MET A 198 15.91 -9.85 -22.56
CA MET A 198 16.55 -11.15 -22.35
C MET A 198 16.70 -11.94 -23.66
N LEU A 199 15.68 -11.94 -24.51
CA LEU A 199 15.71 -12.65 -25.78
C LEU A 199 16.75 -12.04 -26.72
N VAL A 200 16.81 -10.70 -26.80
CA VAL A 200 17.83 -9.98 -27.58
C VAL A 200 19.24 -10.30 -27.07
N PHE A 201 19.45 -10.30 -25.74
CA PHE A 201 20.72 -10.70 -25.14
C PHE A 201 21.13 -12.13 -25.56
N VAL A 202 20.22 -13.11 -25.45
CA VAL A 202 20.51 -14.50 -25.82
C VAL A 202 20.83 -14.60 -27.31
N LEU A 203 20.01 -14.02 -28.19
CA LEU A 203 20.25 -14.06 -29.63
C LEU A 203 21.57 -13.37 -30.00
N TYR A 204 21.85 -12.20 -29.43
CA TYR A 204 23.09 -11.48 -29.68
C TYR A 204 24.30 -12.30 -29.22
N SER A 205 24.23 -12.93 -28.03
CA SER A 205 25.31 -13.79 -27.54
C SER A 205 25.59 -14.98 -28.45
N LEU A 206 24.55 -15.63 -28.99
CA LEU A 206 24.70 -16.75 -29.92
C LEU A 206 25.30 -16.33 -31.26
N LEU A 207 24.96 -15.14 -31.75
CA LEU A 207 25.45 -14.60 -33.03
C LEU A 207 26.86 -14.02 -32.94
N SER A 208 27.33 -13.67 -31.73
CA SER A 208 28.64 -13.05 -31.49
C SER A 208 29.75 -14.06 -31.12
N ILE A 209 29.39 -15.32 -30.88
CA ILE A 209 30.33 -16.46 -30.73
C ILE A 209 30.78 -16.91 -32.11
#